data_AF-A0A699X112-F1
#
_entry.id   AF-A0A699X112-F1
#
_cell.length_a   1.000
_cell.length_b   1.000
_cell.length_c   1.000
_cell.angle_alpha   90.00
_cell.angle_beta   90.00
_cell.angle_gamma   90.00
#
_symmetry.space_group_name_H-M   'P 1'
#
loop_
_entity.id
_entity.type
_entity.pdbx_description
1 polymer ?
#
loop_
_entity_poly.entity_id
_entity_poly.type
_entity_poly.pdbx_seq_one_letter_code
_entity_poly.pdbx_strand_id
1 'polypeptide(L)'
;NQQRYAGMGLKDLAQDIFAAMKKTKTTAAMSQAFGTLPKAEFSPVEAYEKLVRNEVEQVTLEEAAGRIAATGIVPYPPGIPLLMPGENAGPSDGALLAYLKALES
;
A
#
# COMPACT_ATOMS: atom_id res chain seq x y z
N ASN A 1 -21.56 8.63 10.32
CA ASN A 1 -20.78 8.22 11.51
C ASN A 1 -21.21 8.85 12.84
N GLN A 2 -22.41 9.43 12.97
CA GLN A 2 -22.85 10.01 14.25
C GLN A 2 -22.91 8.95 15.38
N GLN A 3 -23.35 7.73 15.06
CA GLN A 3 -23.36 6.60 15.99
C GLN A 3 -21.96 6.18 16.48
N ARG A 4 -20.90 6.36 15.68
CA ARG A 4 -19.51 5.98 16.03
C ARG A 4 -18.86 6.96 17.00
N TYR A 5 -19.22 8.24 16.93
CA TYR A 5 -18.61 9.32 17.70
C TYR A 5 -19.50 9.86 18.82
N ALA A 6 -20.76 9.43 18.90
CA ALA A 6 -21.66 9.82 19.98
C ALA A 6 -21.06 9.41 21.35
N GLY A 7 -20.88 10.38 22.24
CA GLY A 7 -20.28 10.16 23.56
C GLY A 7 -18.75 10.00 23.58
N MET A 8 -18.08 10.09 22.42
CA MET A 8 -16.62 10.00 22.32
C MET A 8 -15.96 11.37 22.51
N GLY A 9 -15.04 11.46 23.47
CA GLY A 9 -14.18 12.64 23.62
C GLY A 9 -12.98 12.62 22.67
N LEU A 10 -12.30 13.76 22.52
CA LEU A 10 -11.08 13.85 21.71
C LEU A 10 -9.97 12.92 22.23
N LYS A 11 -9.88 12.73 23.54
CA LYS A 11 -8.90 11.82 24.16
C LYS A 11 -9.16 10.38 23.74
N ASP A 12 -10.41 9.94 23.80
CA ASP A 12 -10.80 8.59 23.44
C ASP A 12 -10.53 8.34 21.96
N LEU A 13 -10.87 9.31 21.10
CA LEU A 13 -10.55 9.25 19.67
C LEU A 13 -9.04 9.15 19.41
N ALA A 14 -8.24 9.98 20.09
CA ALA A 14 -6.79 9.92 19.94
C ALA A 14 -6.25 8.55 20.37
N GLN A 15 -6.71 8.02 21.51
CA GLN A 15 -6.33 6.69 22.00
C GLN A 15 -6.71 5.59 21.01
N ASP A 16 -7.91 5.66 20.42
CA ASP A 16 -8.36 4.71 19.39
C ASP A 16 -7.45 4.73 18.16
N ILE A 17 -7.10 5.91 17.65
CA ILE A 17 -6.20 6.06 16.50
C ILE A 17 -4.82 5.48 16.83
N PHE A 18 -4.24 5.83 17.98
CA PHE A 18 -2.94 5.29 18.40
C PHE A 18 -2.97 3.78 18.64
N ALA A 19 -4.07 3.25 19.18
CA ALA A 19 -4.26 1.82 19.37
C ALA A 19 -4.33 1.08 18.03
N ALA A 20 -5.03 1.63 17.04
CA ALA A 20 -5.07 1.10 15.68
C ALA A 20 -3.67 1.08 15.05
N MET A 21 -2.96 2.22 15.05
CA MET A 21 -1.58 2.31 14.53
C MET A 21 -0.61 1.32 15.19
N LYS A 22 -0.76 1.11 16.52
CA LYS A 22 0.05 0.15 17.27
C LYS A 22 -0.30 -1.30 16.89
N LYS A 23 -1.58 -1.60 16.70
CA LYS A 23 -2.07 -2.94 16.33
C LYS A 23 -1.57 -3.34 14.94
N THR A 24 -1.66 -2.43 13.97
CA THR A 24 -1.24 -2.65 12.57
C THR A 24 0.26 -2.50 12.37
N LYS A 25 0.99 -1.96 13.35
CA LYS A 25 2.42 -1.66 13.28
C LYS A 25 2.78 -0.80 12.05
N THR A 26 1.89 0.11 11.66
CA THR A 26 1.98 0.86 10.39
C THR A 26 3.34 1.56 10.20
N THR A 27 3.94 2.11 11.26
CA THR A 27 5.25 2.79 11.19
C THR A 27 6.41 1.82 10.91
N ALA A 28 6.38 0.63 11.53
CA ALA A 28 7.38 -0.40 11.30
C ALA A 28 7.25 -1.00 9.89
N ALA A 29 6.01 -1.26 9.46
CA ALA A 29 5.72 -1.75 8.11
C ALA A 29 6.18 -0.74 7.05
N MET A 30 5.91 0.55 7.24
CA MET A 30 6.39 1.62 6.35
C MET A 30 7.92 1.61 6.25
N SER A 31 8.63 1.58 7.38
CA SER A 31 10.09 1.56 7.41
C SER A 31 10.67 0.36 6.63
N GLN A 32 10.08 -0.82 6.80
CA GLN A 32 10.50 -2.03 6.08
C GLN A 32 10.20 -1.93 4.58
N ALA A 33 9.02 -1.43 4.22
CA ALA A 33 8.58 -1.32 2.83
C ALA A 33 9.47 -0.39 2.00
N PHE A 34 9.89 0.75 2.57
CA PHE A 34 10.82 1.68 1.93
C PHE A 34 12.31 1.32 2.12
N GLY A 35 12.61 0.26 2.87
CA GLY A 35 13.99 -0.21 3.09
C GLY A 35 14.54 -1.09 1.97
N THR A 36 13.67 -1.57 1.07
CA THR A 36 14.03 -2.46 -0.04
C THR A 36 13.42 -1.95 -1.34
N LEU A 37 14.20 -1.91 -2.40
CA LEU A 37 13.69 -1.54 -3.72
C LEU A 37 12.95 -2.73 -4.35
N PRO A 38 11.75 -2.51 -4.92
CA PRO A 38 11.06 -3.50 -5.74
C PRO A 38 11.90 -3.90 -6.96
N LYS A 39 11.62 -5.08 -7.52
CA LYS A 39 12.25 -5.53 -8.77
C LYS A 39 11.51 -4.92 -9.96
N ALA A 40 12.21 -4.17 -10.80
CA ALA A 40 11.70 -3.72 -12.09
C ALA A 40 11.71 -4.87 -13.11
N GLU A 41 10.52 -5.31 -13.54
CA GLU A 41 10.35 -6.33 -14.60
C GLU A 41 10.19 -5.68 -15.98
N PHE A 42 9.63 -4.46 -16.00
CA PHE A 42 9.53 -3.61 -17.18
C PHE A 42 10.07 -2.22 -16.87
N SER A 43 10.51 -1.51 -17.90
CA SER A 43 10.66 -0.06 -17.80
C SER A 43 9.29 0.62 -17.63
N PRO A 44 9.23 1.82 -17.04
CA PRO A 44 7.97 2.57 -16.93
C PRO A 44 7.29 2.82 -18.29
N VAL A 45 8.07 2.95 -19.37
CA VAL A 45 7.55 3.11 -20.74
C VAL A 45 6.85 1.85 -21.21
N GLU A 46 7.48 0.68 -21.07
CA GLU A 46 6.86 -0.60 -21.45
C GLU A 46 5.60 -0.89 -20.63
N ALA A 47 5.63 -0.62 -19.31
CA ALA A 47 4.45 -0.76 -18.47
C ALA A 47 3.30 0.18 -18.93
N TYR A 48 3.63 1.40 -19.32
CA TYR A 48 2.66 2.35 -19.87
C TYR A 48 2.11 1.91 -21.23
N GLU A 49 2.95 1.38 -22.13
CA GLU A 49 2.52 0.83 -23.42
C GLU A 49 1.51 -0.32 -23.24
N LYS A 50 1.72 -1.18 -22.25
CA LYS A 50 0.79 -2.26 -21.88
C LYS A 50 -0.54 -1.71 -21.36
N LEU A 51 -0.47 -0.68 -20.50
CA LEU A 51 -1.65 0.01 -19.98
C LEU A 51 -2.52 0.59 -21.10
N VAL A 52 -1.92 1.32 -22.07
CA VAL A 52 -2.69 1.94 -23.17
C VAL A 52 -3.24 0.91 -24.17
N ARG A 53 -2.61 -0.26 -24.28
CA ARG A 53 -3.11 -1.41 -25.07
C ARG A 53 -4.18 -2.23 -24.34
N ASN A 54 -4.56 -1.82 -23.12
CA ASN A 54 -5.49 -2.55 -22.25
C ASN A 54 -5.00 -3.99 -21.93
N GLU A 55 -3.68 -4.19 -21.87
CA GLU A 55 -3.02 -5.43 -21.42
C GLU A 55 -2.87 -5.46 -19.89
N VAL A 56 -3.90 -5.02 -19.17
CA VAL A 56 -3.91 -4.89 -17.72
C VAL A 56 -5.21 -5.42 -17.16
N GLU A 57 -5.20 -5.78 -15.88
CA GLU A 57 -6.41 -6.15 -15.14
C GLU A 57 -6.40 -5.48 -13.77
N GLN A 58 -7.59 -5.27 -13.22
CA GLN A 58 -7.73 -4.84 -11.83
C GLN A 58 -7.58 -6.06 -10.94
N VAL A 59 -6.70 -5.97 -9.95
CA VAL A 59 -6.47 -7.02 -8.95
C VAL A 59 -6.77 -6.46 -7.58
N THR A 60 -7.27 -7.32 -6.69
CA THR A 60 -7.40 -7.00 -5.27
C THR A 60 -6.02 -6.93 -4.60
N LEU A 61 -5.94 -6.33 -3.41
CA LEU A 61 -4.68 -6.27 -2.68
C LEU A 61 -4.21 -7.67 -2.23
N GLU A 62 -5.14 -8.58 -1.99
CA GLU A 62 -4.90 -9.98 -1.68
C GLU A 62 -4.21 -10.73 -2.83
N GLU A 63 -4.59 -10.40 -4.07
CA GLU A 63 -4.11 -11.04 -5.30
C GLU A 63 -2.89 -10.33 -5.91
N ALA A 64 -2.45 -9.21 -5.33
CA ALA A 64 -1.35 -8.40 -5.85
C ALA A 64 0.03 -9.08 -5.76
N ALA A 65 0.17 -10.17 -5.00
CA ALA A 65 1.44 -10.88 -4.84
C ALA A 65 2.01 -11.37 -6.18
N GLY A 66 3.27 -11.03 -6.45
CA GLY A 66 3.98 -11.37 -7.68
C GLY A 66 3.51 -10.62 -8.93
N ARG A 67 2.48 -9.76 -8.81
CA ARG A 67 1.93 -8.97 -9.91
C ARG A 67 2.84 -7.78 -10.21
N ILE A 68 2.74 -7.26 -11.43
CA ILE A 68 3.48 -6.08 -11.87
C ILE A 68 2.55 -4.88 -11.85
N ALA A 69 2.98 -3.80 -11.21
CA ALA A 69 2.20 -2.58 -11.12
C ALA A 69 2.08 -1.92 -12.50
N ALA A 70 0.85 -1.74 -12.98
CA ALA A 70 0.59 -0.99 -14.22
C ALA A 70 0.69 0.53 -14.02
N THR A 71 0.47 1.00 -12.79
CA THR A 71 0.50 2.41 -12.40
C THR A 71 1.33 2.59 -11.14
N GLY A 72 1.78 3.81 -10.87
CA GLY A 72 2.47 4.11 -9.62
C GLY A 72 1.53 3.96 -8.41
N ILE A 73 2.04 3.37 -7.32
CA ILE A 73 1.34 3.27 -6.03
C ILE A 73 2.02 4.20 -5.04
N VAL A 74 1.31 5.21 -4.57
CA VAL A 74 1.81 6.27 -3.69
C VAL A 74 0.95 6.32 -2.42
N PRO A 75 1.29 5.54 -1.37
CA PRO A 75 0.55 5.55 -0.12
C PRO A 75 0.80 6.83 0.69
N TYR A 76 -0.20 7.20 1.50
CA TYR A 76 -0.10 8.28 2.49
C TYR A 76 -0.33 7.75 3.91
N PRO A 77 0.61 8.00 4.85
CA PRO A 77 1.98 8.51 4.65
C PRO A 77 2.84 7.52 3.84
N PRO A 78 4.11 7.81 3.45
CA PRO A 78 4.78 9.12 3.49
C PRO A 78 4.47 10.00 2.27
N GLY A 79 3.71 9.53 1.27
CA GLY A 79 3.39 10.31 0.08
C GLY A 79 4.47 10.32 -1.00
N ILE A 80 5.35 9.32 -1.01
CA ILE A 80 6.33 9.04 -2.07
C ILE A 80 6.04 7.68 -2.73
N PRO A 81 6.48 7.45 -3.98
CA PRO A 81 6.22 6.20 -4.68
C PRO A 81 6.75 4.99 -3.93
N LEU A 82 5.85 4.05 -3.63
CA LEU A 82 6.18 2.72 -3.10
C LEU A 82 6.45 1.72 -4.23
N LEU A 83 5.66 1.80 -5.29
CA LEU A 83 5.84 1.05 -6.53
C LEU A 83 5.74 1.99 -7.72
N MET A 84 6.64 1.83 -8.67
CA MET A 84 6.62 2.46 -9.98
C MET A 84 5.97 1.53 -11.02
N PRO A 85 5.41 2.06 -12.13
CA PRO A 85 4.96 1.23 -13.23
C PRO A 85 6.08 0.30 -13.73
N GLY A 86 5.77 -0.99 -13.85
CA GLY A 86 6.74 -2.01 -14.27
C GLY A 86 7.46 -2.73 -13.13
N GLU A 87 7.25 -2.30 -11.88
CA GLU A 87 7.81 -2.97 -10.71
C GLU A 87 6.90 -4.10 -10.17
N ASN A 88 7.53 -5.15 -9.66
CA ASN A 88 6.86 -6.30 -9.06
C ASN A 88 6.49 -6.00 -7.60
N ALA A 89 5.24 -6.29 -7.21
CA ALA A 89 4.75 -6.10 -5.85
C ALA A 89 5.38 -7.05 -4.81
N GLY A 90 6.17 -8.02 -5.25
CA GLY A 90 6.88 -8.95 -4.40
C GLY A 90 5.99 -10.08 -3.86
N PRO A 91 6.51 -10.91 -2.96
CA PRO A 91 5.77 -12.05 -2.41
C PRO A 91 4.64 -11.59 -1.47
N SER A 92 3.67 -12.47 -1.22
CA SER A 92 2.49 -12.18 -0.40
C SER A 92 2.79 -11.80 1.05
N ASP A 93 3.94 -12.24 1.57
CA ASP A 93 4.50 -11.94 2.90
C ASP A 93 5.60 -10.87 2.86
N GLY A 94 5.78 -10.22 1.71
CA GLY A 94 6.76 -9.15 1.50
C GLY A 94 6.39 -7.83 2.17
N ALA A 95 7.41 -7.00 2.42
CA ALA A 95 7.25 -5.73 3.14
C ALA A 95 6.32 -4.73 2.44
N LEU A 96 6.33 -4.68 1.10
CA LEU A 96 5.49 -3.80 0.29
C LEU A 96 4.00 -4.06 0.54
N LEU A 97 3.58 -5.32 0.37
CA LEU A 97 2.19 -5.72 0.56
C LEU A 97 1.77 -5.71 2.03
N ALA A 98 2.68 -6.05 2.94
CA ALA A 98 2.42 -5.92 4.38
C ALA A 98 2.08 -4.46 4.75
N TYR A 99 2.76 -3.48 4.16
CA TYR A 99 2.49 -2.08 4.41
C TYR A 99 1.16 -1.60 3.84
N LEU A 100 0.86 -1.96 2.59
CA LEU A 100 -0.43 -1.62 1.98
C LEU A 100 -1.61 -2.22 2.76
N LYS A 101 -1.50 -3.48 3.21
CA LYS A 101 -2.52 -4.14 4.04
C LYS A 101 -2.68 -3.45 5.40
N ALA A 102 -1.60 -2.97 5.99
CA ALA A 102 -1.65 -2.23 7.25
C ALA A 102 -2.33 -0.86 7.13
N LEU A 103 -2.45 -0.30 5.91
CA LEU A 103 -3.18 0.95 5.64
C LEU A 103 -4.66 0.73 5.33
N GLU A 104 -5.02 -0.42 4.75
CA GLU A 104 -6.41 -0.82 4.48
C GLU A 104 -7.20 -1.19 5.75
N SER A 105 -6.48 -1.63 6.79
CA SER A 105 -6.99 -2.20 8.05
C SER A 105 -7.86 -1.29 8.91
#